data_AF-A0A9P5GLB5-F1
#
_entry.id   AF-A0A9P5GLB5-F1
#
_cell.length_a   1.000
_cell.length_b   1.000
_cell.length_c   1.000
_cell.angle_alpha   90.00
_cell.angle_beta   90.00
_cell.angle_gamma   90.00
#
_symmetry.space_group_name_H-M   'P 1'
#
loop_
_entity.id
_entity.type
_entity.pdbx_description
1 polymer ?
#
loop_
_entity_poly.entity_id
_entity_poly.type
_entity_poly.pdbx_seq_one_letter_code
_entity_poly.pdbx_strand_id
1 'polypeptide(L)'
;MGLISWFRPKGRIAFYHAKDNKLTLTKVPGATGAKEQTTFVDVCRSATPETCNLNPFLFNGHLQTCWTTMKYDNVPVYYKRKIFESETPAFSGHYAMDFVVAPYEIPQDPELIDQARKYTQKSGMPPRTSFFSQDEFAALPSNDTKPMLVLLHGLSGGSHEVYLREVLAPLVKDGAWEACVVNSRGCAETNISTGVLYNARATWDVR
;
A
#
# COMPACT_ATOMS: atom_id res chain seq x y z
N MET A 1 -2.86 37.71 2.59
CA MET A 1 -3.89 36.67 2.36
C MET A 1 -5.23 37.39 2.33
N GLY A 2 -5.94 37.40 1.19
CA GLY A 2 -7.22 38.12 1.07
C GLY A 2 -8.38 37.35 1.72
N LEU A 3 -9.43 38.04 2.14
CA LEU A 3 -10.63 37.44 2.75
C LEU A 3 -11.23 36.28 1.93
N ILE A 4 -11.08 36.32 0.60
CA ILE A 4 -11.59 35.30 -0.34
C ILE A 4 -10.76 34.01 -0.30
N SER A 5 -9.45 34.07 0.00
CA SER A 5 -8.60 32.86 0.05
C SER A 5 -8.92 31.94 1.23
N TRP A 6 -9.63 32.46 2.25
CA TRP A 6 -10.08 31.66 3.39
C TRP A 6 -11.29 30.78 3.03
N PHE A 7 -12.20 31.25 2.18
CA PHE A 7 -13.41 30.50 1.81
C PHE A 7 -13.15 29.31 0.88
N ARG A 8 -12.01 29.31 0.16
CA ARG A 8 -11.57 28.20 -0.70
C ARG A 8 -10.06 28.05 -0.64
N PRO A 9 -9.50 27.45 0.43
CA PRO A 9 -8.07 27.20 0.47
C PRO A 9 -7.72 26.19 -0.64
N LYS A 10 -6.94 26.65 -1.61
CA LYS A 10 -6.43 25.83 -2.72
C LYS A 10 -4.93 25.64 -2.55
N GLY A 11 -4.49 24.39 -2.50
CA GLY A 11 -3.07 24.06 -2.62
C GLY A 11 -2.62 24.15 -4.08
N ARG A 12 -1.47 24.78 -4.34
CA ARG A 12 -0.82 24.73 -5.66
C ARG A 12 -0.14 23.38 -5.81
N ILE A 13 -0.46 22.67 -6.88
CA ILE A 13 0.21 21.42 -7.24
C ILE A 13 1.33 21.75 -8.21
N ALA A 14 2.53 21.22 -7.96
CA ALA A 14 3.67 21.32 -8.84
C ALA A 14 4.19 19.90 -9.13
N PHE A 15 4.44 19.62 -10.41
CA PHE A 15 4.90 18.33 -10.87
C PHE A 15 6.37 18.45 -11.28
N TYR A 16 7.23 17.65 -10.64
CA TYR A 16 8.68 17.63 -10.91
C TYR A 16 9.07 16.27 -11.46
N HIS A 17 9.82 16.27 -12.55
CA HIS A 17 10.40 15.05 -13.13
C HIS A 17 11.82 15.34 -13.65
N ALA A 18 12.63 14.28 -13.81
CA ALA A 18 13.94 14.39 -14.44
C ALA A 18 13.78 14.82 -15.90
N LYS A 19 14.57 15.80 -16.35
CA LYS A 19 14.50 16.33 -17.72
C LYS A 19 14.76 15.25 -18.79
N ASP A 20 15.68 14.34 -18.46
CA ASP A 20 16.28 13.41 -19.43
C ASP A 20 15.68 12.01 -19.37
N ASN A 21 14.82 11.72 -18.39
CA ASN A 21 14.21 10.39 -18.24
C ASN A 21 12.72 10.43 -18.59
N LYS A 22 12.42 10.24 -19.88
CA LYS A 22 11.05 10.08 -20.39
C LYS A 22 10.84 8.64 -20.81
N LEU A 23 10.40 7.81 -19.86
CA LEU A 23 10.00 6.44 -20.15
C LEU A 23 8.82 6.45 -21.14
N THR A 24 9.05 5.95 -22.35
CA THR A 24 8.01 5.82 -23.38
C THR A 24 7.21 4.54 -23.15
N LEU A 25 5.89 4.67 -23.12
CA LEU A 25 4.94 3.60 -22.97
C LEU A 25 4.18 3.41 -24.27
N THR A 26 3.94 2.16 -24.65
CA THR A 26 3.05 1.81 -25.76
C THR A 26 1.72 1.37 -25.18
N LYS A 27 0.62 2.02 -25.56
CA LYS A 27 -0.71 1.56 -25.14
C LYS A 27 -0.97 0.19 -25.75
N VAL A 28 -1.49 -0.72 -24.95
CA VAL A 28 -1.96 -2.02 -25.45
C VAL A 28 -3.08 -1.74 -26.44
N PRO A 29 -2.95 -2.13 -27.72
CA PRO A 29 -3.95 -1.79 -28.73
C PRO A 29 -5.30 -2.41 -28.36
N GLY A 30 -6.33 -1.58 -28.27
CA GLY A 30 -7.72 -2.05 -28.24
C GLY A 30 -8.12 -2.65 -29.61
N ALA A 31 -9.39 -3.00 -29.76
CA ALA A 31 -9.94 -3.62 -30.97
C ALA A 31 -9.67 -2.86 -32.30
N THR A 32 -9.24 -1.58 -32.22
CA THR A 32 -8.96 -0.70 -33.35
C THR A 32 -7.50 -0.72 -33.84
N GLY A 33 -6.60 -1.49 -33.21
CA GLY A 33 -5.27 -1.84 -33.77
C GLY A 33 -4.23 -0.71 -33.87
N ALA A 34 -4.57 0.54 -33.55
CA ALA A 34 -3.62 1.65 -33.59
C ALA A 34 -2.65 1.59 -32.41
N LYS A 35 -1.34 1.57 -32.70
CA LYS A 35 -0.28 1.70 -31.68
C LYS A 35 -0.15 3.17 -31.29
N GLU A 36 -0.75 3.53 -30.16
CA GLU A 36 -0.58 4.86 -29.56
C GLU A 36 0.57 4.84 -28.54
N GLN A 37 1.46 5.82 -28.62
CA GLN A 37 2.54 6.01 -27.65
C GLN A 37 2.23 7.17 -26.70
N THR A 38 2.62 7.03 -25.44
CA THR A 38 2.57 8.09 -24.41
C THR A 38 3.83 8.06 -23.58
N THR A 39 4.16 9.12 -22.85
CA THR A 39 5.21 9.03 -21.82
C THR A 39 4.62 8.71 -20.45
N PHE A 40 5.40 8.08 -19.58
CA PHE A 40 5.00 7.85 -18.19
C PHE A 40 4.70 9.17 -17.45
N VAL A 41 5.46 10.22 -17.76
CA VAL A 41 5.23 11.56 -17.20
C VAL A 41 3.86 12.10 -17.60
N ASP A 42 3.44 11.92 -18.86
CA ASP A 42 2.14 12.39 -19.33
C ASP A 42 0.99 11.60 -18.69
N VAL A 43 1.17 10.29 -18.50
CA VAL A 43 0.21 9.45 -17.76
C VAL A 43 0.07 9.96 -16.32
N CYS A 44 1.18 10.12 -15.59
CA CYS A 44 1.16 10.64 -14.23
C CYS A 44 0.53 12.03 -14.15
N ARG A 45 0.83 12.92 -15.11
CA ARG A 45 0.25 14.27 -15.16
C ARG A 45 -1.26 14.24 -15.40
N SER A 46 -1.73 13.39 -16.31
CA SER A 46 -3.17 13.22 -16.59
C SER A 46 -3.95 12.64 -15.41
N ALA A 47 -3.30 11.80 -14.60
CA ALA A 47 -3.89 11.20 -13.41
C ALA A 47 -3.83 12.10 -12.17
N THR A 48 -2.95 13.11 -12.16
CA THR A 48 -2.80 14.03 -11.02
C THR A 48 -3.87 15.12 -11.08
N PRO A 49 -4.67 15.32 -10.01
CA PRO A 49 -5.64 16.42 -9.99
C PRO A 49 -4.98 17.79 -10.21
N GLU A 50 -5.65 18.69 -10.93
CA GLU A 50 -5.11 20.04 -11.17
C GLU A 50 -5.12 20.93 -9.92
N THR A 51 -5.98 20.61 -8.95
CA THR A 51 -6.14 21.40 -7.72
C THR A 51 -6.25 20.50 -6.49
N CYS A 52 -5.64 20.95 -5.38
CA CYS A 52 -5.85 20.36 -4.07
C CYS A 52 -6.89 21.20 -3.32
N ASN A 53 -8.12 20.68 -3.22
CA ASN A 53 -9.20 21.35 -2.50
C ASN A 53 -9.12 21.00 -1.02
N LEU A 54 -8.74 21.98 -0.20
CA LEU A 54 -8.63 21.83 1.24
C LEU A 54 -9.96 22.20 1.92
N ASN A 55 -10.26 21.58 3.06
CA ASN A 55 -11.45 21.93 3.84
C ASN A 55 -11.29 23.35 4.43
N PRO A 56 -12.18 24.32 4.12
CA PRO A 56 -12.06 25.70 4.60
C PRO A 56 -12.16 25.86 6.13
N PHE A 57 -12.74 24.88 6.82
CA PHE A 57 -12.88 24.89 8.28
C PHE A 57 -11.64 24.34 9.01
N LEU A 58 -10.67 23.76 8.30
CA LEU A 58 -9.47 23.16 8.87
C LEU A 58 -8.26 24.07 8.57
N PHE A 59 -7.88 24.87 9.56
CA PHE A 59 -6.96 26.00 9.40
C PHE A 59 -5.46 25.64 9.29
N ASN A 60 -5.10 24.36 9.41
CA ASN A 60 -3.71 23.90 9.26
C ASN A 60 -3.64 22.51 8.60
N GLY A 61 -2.44 22.11 8.19
CA GLY A 61 -2.20 20.83 7.52
C GLY A 61 -2.49 19.61 8.41
N HIS A 62 -2.22 19.69 9.71
CA HIS A 62 -2.49 18.58 10.64
C HIS A 62 -3.97 18.24 10.70
N LEU A 63 -4.85 19.24 10.78
CA LEU A 63 -6.29 19.05 10.80
C LEU A 63 -6.80 18.45 9.47
N GLN A 64 -6.26 18.90 8.33
CA GLN A 64 -6.57 18.31 7.02
C GLN A 64 -6.18 16.82 6.99
N THR A 65 -5.00 16.47 7.51
CA THR A 65 -4.54 15.08 7.63
C THR A 65 -5.46 14.27 8.53
N CYS A 66 -5.73 14.73 9.76
CA CYS A 66 -6.61 14.03 10.69
C CYS A 66 -8.01 13.80 10.09
N TRP A 67 -8.60 14.83 9.47
CA TRP A 67 -9.89 14.72 8.79
C TRP A 67 -9.87 13.69 7.66
N THR A 68 -8.80 13.68 6.85
CA THR A 68 -8.63 12.72 5.75
C THR A 68 -8.53 11.30 6.29
N THR A 69 -7.69 11.06 7.30
CA THR A 69 -7.54 9.75 7.92
C THR A 69 -8.86 9.26 8.51
N MET A 70 -9.59 10.10 9.24
CA MET A 70 -10.87 9.72 9.85
C MET A 70 -11.99 9.48 8.82
N LYS A 71 -12.07 10.31 7.78
CA LYS A 71 -13.15 10.24 6.78
C LYS A 71 -13.01 9.05 5.83
N TYR A 72 -11.78 8.74 5.42
CA TYR A 72 -11.50 7.74 4.39
C TYR A 72 -11.00 6.40 4.96
N ASP A 73 -11.14 6.16 6.26
CA ASP A 73 -10.64 4.92 6.88
C ASP A 73 -11.40 3.65 6.44
N ASN A 74 -12.58 3.77 5.83
CA ASN A 74 -13.45 2.63 5.54
C ASN A 74 -13.19 1.92 4.20
N VAL A 75 -11.99 2.05 3.61
CA VAL A 75 -11.64 1.31 2.39
C VAL A 75 -11.53 -0.20 2.69
N PRO A 76 -12.37 -1.06 2.08
CA PRO A 76 -12.57 -2.46 2.48
C PRO A 76 -11.53 -3.41 1.89
N VAL A 77 -10.25 -3.14 2.13
CA VAL A 77 -9.15 -4.06 1.78
C VAL A 77 -8.80 -4.89 3.01
N TYR A 78 -8.78 -6.20 2.83
CA TYR A 78 -8.53 -7.19 3.86
C TYR A 78 -7.24 -7.93 3.54
N TYR A 79 -6.56 -8.35 4.60
CA TYR A 79 -5.25 -8.98 4.48
C TYR A 79 -5.19 -10.29 5.24
N LYS A 80 -4.37 -11.20 4.72
CA LYS A 80 -3.85 -12.36 5.43
C LYS A 80 -2.33 -12.26 5.51
N ARG A 81 -1.80 -12.34 6.72
CA ARG A 81 -0.37 -12.19 7.00
C ARG A 81 0.35 -13.52 6.93
N LYS A 82 1.53 -13.52 6.33
CA LYS A 82 2.53 -14.59 6.47
C LYS A 82 3.85 -13.99 6.97
N ILE A 83 4.44 -14.65 7.96
CA ILE A 83 5.82 -14.39 8.37
C ILE A 83 6.76 -15.25 7.55
N PHE A 84 7.79 -14.63 6.99
CA PHE A 84 8.88 -15.27 6.29
C PHE A 84 10.17 -15.08 7.08
N GLU A 85 10.94 -16.16 7.20
CA GLU A 85 12.31 -16.11 7.72
C GLU A 85 13.27 -15.79 6.56
N SER A 86 14.22 -14.90 6.80
CA SER A 86 15.22 -14.55 5.81
C SER A 86 16.27 -15.65 5.68
N GLU A 87 16.51 -16.09 4.46
CA GLU A 87 17.54 -17.08 4.12
C GLU A 87 18.93 -16.46 3.91
N THR A 88 19.01 -15.13 3.79
CA THR A 88 20.26 -14.44 3.49
C THR A 88 21.00 -14.07 4.79
N PRO A 89 22.25 -14.53 5.00
CA PRO A 89 23.00 -14.24 6.23
C PRO A 89 23.21 -12.74 6.50
N ALA A 90 23.26 -11.91 5.46
CA ALA A 90 23.41 -10.45 5.58
C ALA A 90 22.16 -9.76 6.17
N PHE A 91 21.00 -10.42 6.11
CA PHE A 91 19.70 -9.87 6.49
C PHE A 91 18.93 -10.87 7.36
N SER A 92 19.55 -11.42 8.41
CA SER A 92 18.91 -12.41 9.29
C SER A 92 17.66 -11.85 9.99
N GLY A 93 16.74 -12.73 10.38
CA GLY A 93 15.48 -12.39 11.04
C GLY A 93 14.27 -12.68 10.15
N HIS A 94 13.12 -12.16 10.55
CA HIS A 94 11.85 -12.37 9.85
C HIS A 94 11.24 -11.06 9.36
N TYR A 95 10.41 -11.17 8.33
CA TYR A 95 9.59 -10.09 7.82
C TYR A 95 8.15 -10.57 7.58
N ALA A 96 7.21 -9.63 7.63
CA ALA A 96 5.79 -9.91 7.43
C ALA A 96 5.35 -9.46 6.04
N MET A 97 4.60 -10.31 5.36
CA MET A 97 3.89 -9.96 4.13
C MET A 97 2.39 -10.11 4.33
N ASP A 98 1.65 -9.09 3.92
CA ASP A 98 0.19 -9.05 4.00
C ASP A 98 -0.38 -9.19 2.60
N PHE A 99 -0.98 -10.34 2.33
CA PHE A 99 -1.61 -10.65 1.04
C PHE A 99 -3.04 -10.15 1.05
N VAL A 100 -3.43 -9.43 0.00
CA VAL A 100 -4.80 -8.96 -0.17
C VAL A 100 -5.70 -10.16 -0.41
N VAL A 101 -6.81 -10.23 0.33
CA VAL A 101 -7.81 -11.30 0.21
C VAL A 101 -9.21 -10.72 0.11
N ALA A 102 -10.16 -11.55 -0.30
CA ALA A 102 -11.57 -11.21 -0.24
C ALA A 102 -11.97 -10.86 1.21
N PRO A 103 -12.91 -9.93 1.41
CA PRO A 103 -13.40 -9.58 2.74
C PRO A 103 -13.88 -10.82 3.51
N TYR A 104 -13.49 -10.91 4.79
CA TYR A 104 -13.82 -12.03 5.67
C TYR A 104 -14.00 -11.54 7.11
N GLU A 105 -14.63 -12.37 7.94
CA GLU A 105 -14.74 -12.11 9.37
C GLU A 105 -13.41 -12.46 10.06
N ILE A 106 -12.87 -11.52 10.85
CA ILE A 106 -11.61 -11.73 11.52
C ILE A 106 -11.78 -12.84 12.58
N PRO A 107 -11.05 -13.96 12.43
CA PRO A 107 -11.17 -15.08 13.35
C PRO A 107 -10.78 -14.62 14.77
N GLN A 108 -11.43 -15.20 15.77
CA GLN A 108 -11.06 -15.00 17.19
C GLN A 108 -10.08 -16.07 17.68
N ASP A 109 -9.57 -16.88 16.76
CA ASP A 109 -8.56 -17.89 17.05
C ASP A 109 -7.28 -17.21 17.56
N PRO A 110 -6.80 -17.54 18.78
CA PRO A 110 -5.59 -16.99 19.38
C PRO A 110 -4.33 -17.09 18.50
N GLU A 111 -4.20 -18.14 17.68
CA GLU A 111 -3.05 -18.31 16.80
C GLU A 111 -3.15 -17.39 15.58
N LEU A 112 -4.33 -17.29 14.97
CA LEU A 112 -4.54 -16.47 13.78
C LEU A 112 -4.49 -14.96 14.05
N ILE A 113 -4.69 -14.54 15.30
CA ILE A 113 -4.53 -13.14 15.72
C ILE A 113 -3.24 -12.87 16.49
N ASP A 114 -2.38 -13.89 16.60
CA ASP A 114 -1.16 -13.89 17.42
C ASP A 114 -1.39 -13.28 18.81
N GLN A 115 -2.34 -13.84 19.55
CA GLN A 115 -2.65 -13.42 20.91
C GLN A 115 -1.44 -13.59 21.84
N ALA A 116 -0.60 -14.59 21.56
CA ALA A 116 0.65 -14.83 22.27
C ALA A 116 1.75 -13.79 21.99
N ARG A 117 1.55 -12.89 21.01
CA ARG A 117 2.48 -11.82 20.63
C ARG A 117 3.86 -12.32 20.21
N LYS A 118 3.91 -13.48 19.54
CA LYS A 118 5.14 -14.08 19.02
C LYS A 118 5.74 -13.20 17.92
N TYR A 119 4.90 -12.69 17.02
CA TYR A 119 5.31 -11.90 15.86
C TYR A 119 4.78 -10.48 15.90
N THR A 120 3.84 -10.20 16.79
CA THR A 120 3.16 -8.91 16.89
C THR A 120 3.56 -8.11 18.10
N GLN A 121 3.48 -6.79 17.96
CA GLN A 121 3.67 -5.85 19.05
C GLN A 121 2.47 -5.89 20.02
N LYS A 122 2.55 -5.14 21.13
CA LYS A 122 1.54 -5.16 22.20
C LYS A 122 0.11 -4.91 21.69
N SER A 123 -0.05 -4.04 20.69
CA SER A 123 -1.32 -3.70 20.02
C SER A 123 -1.98 -4.89 19.32
N GLY A 124 -1.19 -5.88 18.90
CA GLY A 124 -1.65 -7.04 18.16
C GLY A 124 -1.82 -6.80 16.67
N MET A 125 -2.66 -7.60 16.03
CA MET A 125 -2.89 -7.48 14.59
C MET A 125 -3.58 -6.18 14.21
N PRO A 126 -3.16 -5.53 13.12
CA PRO A 126 -3.92 -4.42 12.55
C PRO A 126 -5.34 -4.85 12.18
N PRO A 127 -6.31 -3.93 12.14
CA PRO A 127 -7.65 -4.26 11.71
C PRO A 127 -7.66 -4.83 10.29
N ARG A 128 -8.67 -5.66 10.00
CA ARG A 128 -8.83 -6.37 8.71
C ARG A 128 -7.67 -7.32 8.37
N THR A 129 -6.88 -7.74 9.35
CA THR A 129 -5.71 -8.60 9.17
C THR A 129 -5.74 -9.77 10.17
N SER A 130 -5.41 -10.96 9.69
CA SER A 130 -5.12 -12.15 10.50
C SER A 130 -4.03 -12.97 9.82
N PHE A 131 -3.39 -13.90 10.50
CA PHE A 131 -2.48 -14.84 9.85
C PHE A 131 -3.25 -15.79 8.94
N PHE A 132 -2.57 -16.29 7.92
CA PHE A 132 -3.00 -17.50 7.25
C PHE A 132 -2.99 -18.68 8.22
N SER A 133 -4.04 -19.51 8.16
CA SER A 133 -3.92 -20.87 8.67
C SER A 133 -2.97 -21.68 7.78
N GLN A 134 -2.47 -22.80 8.30
CA GLN A 134 -1.58 -23.67 7.54
C GLN A 134 -2.26 -24.18 6.25
N ASP A 135 -3.54 -24.52 6.33
CA ASP A 135 -4.33 -25.01 5.19
C ASP A 135 -4.62 -23.91 4.18
N GLU A 136 -4.96 -22.70 4.63
CA GLU A 136 -5.18 -21.55 3.74
C GLU A 136 -3.91 -21.21 2.96
N PHE A 137 -2.75 -21.23 3.63
CA PHE A 137 -1.47 -20.95 2.99
C PHE A 137 -1.07 -22.03 1.99
N ALA A 138 -1.26 -23.31 2.36
CA ALA A 138 -0.98 -24.44 1.47
C ALA A 138 -1.92 -24.48 0.25
N ALA A 139 -3.15 -24.00 0.41
CA ALA A 139 -4.14 -23.90 -0.64
C ALA A 139 -4.09 -22.59 -1.43
N LEU A 140 -3.10 -21.71 -1.19
CA LEU A 140 -2.96 -20.47 -1.95
C LEU A 140 -2.85 -20.80 -3.45
N PRO A 141 -3.83 -20.39 -4.26
CA PRO A 141 -3.80 -20.69 -5.68
C PRO A 141 -2.68 -19.88 -6.33
N SER A 142 -1.80 -20.54 -7.10
CA SER A 142 -1.08 -19.84 -8.15
C SER A 142 -1.10 -20.68 -9.43
N ASN A 143 -1.68 -20.09 -10.47
CA ASN A 143 -1.57 -20.56 -11.83
C ASN A 143 -0.80 -19.54 -12.69
N ASP A 144 -0.17 -18.55 -12.05
CA ASP A 144 0.58 -17.43 -12.67
C ASP A 144 -0.18 -16.70 -13.79
N THR A 145 -1.52 -16.72 -13.77
CA THR A 145 -2.36 -16.07 -14.81
C THR A 145 -2.65 -14.60 -14.54
N LYS A 146 -2.38 -14.12 -13.32
CA LYS A 146 -2.62 -12.75 -12.91
C LYS A 146 -1.31 -12.07 -12.50
N PRO A 147 -1.11 -10.78 -12.83
CA PRO A 147 0.01 -10.03 -12.31
C PRO A 147 -0.10 -9.85 -10.78
N MET A 148 1.04 -9.96 -10.09
CA MET A 148 1.18 -9.69 -8.66
C MET A 148 1.74 -8.28 -8.46
N LEU A 149 1.03 -7.46 -7.69
CA LEU A 149 1.50 -6.16 -7.24
C LEU A 149 2.17 -6.29 -5.88
N VAL A 150 3.46 -5.92 -5.80
CA VAL A 150 4.21 -5.86 -4.53
C VAL A 150 4.31 -4.42 -4.07
N LEU A 151 3.68 -4.10 -2.93
CA LEU A 151 3.62 -2.75 -2.38
C LEU A 151 4.65 -2.57 -1.28
N LEU A 152 5.40 -1.47 -1.40
CA LEU A 152 6.47 -1.09 -0.48
C LEU A 152 6.11 0.21 0.21
N HIS A 153 5.69 0.14 1.47
CA HIS A 153 5.34 1.32 2.26
C HIS A 153 6.57 2.00 2.88
N GLY A 154 6.38 3.22 3.40
CA GLY A 154 7.43 4.07 3.99
C GLY A 154 7.67 3.88 5.51
N LEU A 155 8.34 4.86 6.13
CA LEU A 155 8.95 4.80 7.48
C LEU A 155 8.00 4.48 8.66
N SER A 156 6.69 4.73 8.52
CA SER A 156 5.72 4.58 9.61
C SER A 156 4.37 4.05 9.12
N GLY A 157 4.40 3.15 8.14
CA GLY A 157 3.21 2.67 7.46
C GLY A 157 2.89 1.20 7.72
N GLY A 158 2.27 0.57 6.74
CA GLY A 158 1.85 -0.81 6.78
C GLY A 158 0.71 -1.07 5.81
N SER A 159 0.31 -2.32 5.71
CA SER A 159 -0.87 -2.73 4.93
C SER A 159 -2.16 -1.98 5.30
N HIS A 160 -2.34 -1.62 6.57
CA HIS A 160 -3.55 -0.97 7.05
C HIS A 160 -3.67 0.53 6.68
N GLU A 161 -2.62 1.13 6.12
CA GLU A 161 -2.63 2.56 5.81
C GLU A 161 -3.68 2.95 4.76
N VAL A 162 -4.41 4.04 5.03
CA VAL A 162 -5.51 4.51 4.16
C VAL A 162 -5.03 4.77 2.74
N TYR A 163 -3.90 5.45 2.56
CA TYR A 163 -3.37 5.75 1.22
C TYR A 163 -3.05 4.49 0.42
N LEU A 164 -2.62 3.43 1.11
CA LEU A 164 -2.25 2.17 0.48
C LEU A 164 -3.51 1.41 0.06
N ARG A 165 -4.52 1.37 0.96
CA ARG A 165 -5.81 0.77 0.66
C ARG A 165 -6.57 1.50 -0.45
N GLU A 166 -6.53 2.82 -0.51
CA GLU A 166 -7.14 3.61 -1.60
C GLU A 166 -6.50 3.31 -2.97
N VAL A 167 -5.20 3.00 -3.01
CA VAL A 167 -4.52 2.57 -4.24
C VAL A 167 -4.89 1.13 -4.61
N LEU A 168 -4.92 0.23 -3.61
CA LEU A 168 -5.21 -1.18 -3.83
C LEU A 168 -6.65 -1.44 -4.26
N ALA A 169 -7.61 -0.82 -3.58
CA ALA A 169 -9.04 -1.10 -3.76
C ALA A 169 -9.50 -1.11 -5.23
N PRO A 170 -9.19 -0.11 -6.08
CA PRO A 170 -9.58 -0.16 -7.49
C PRO A 170 -8.82 -1.22 -8.31
N LEU A 171 -7.57 -1.54 -7.94
CA LEU A 171 -6.72 -2.48 -8.69
C LEU A 171 -7.13 -3.94 -8.46
N VAL A 172 -7.56 -4.29 -7.25
CA VAL A 172 -7.95 -5.67 -6.90
C VAL A 172 -9.44 -5.94 -7.07
N LYS A 173 -10.25 -4.90 -7.36
CA LYS A 173 -11.72 -4.96 -7.33
C LYS A 173 -12.32 -6.03 -8.25
N ASP A 174 -11.76 -6.16 -9.46
CA ASP A 174 -12.22 -7.12 -10.47
C ASP A 174 -11.46 -8.46 -10.40
N GLY A 175 -10.53 -8.58 -9.45
CA GLY A 175 -9.66 -9.74 -9.30
C GLY A 175 -8.64 -9.89 -10.43
N ALA A 176 -8.40 -8.86 -11.26
CA ALA A 176 -7.40 -8.89 -12.31
C ALA A 176 -5.97 -8.83 -11.77
N TRP A 177 -5.78 -8.26 -10.58
CA TRP A 177 -4.49 -8.18 -9.89
C TRP A 177 -4.55 -8.94 -8.57
N GLU A 178 -3.48 -9.70 -8.32
CA GLU A 178 -3.13 -10.12 -6.97
C GLU A 178 -2.24 -9.04 -6.34
N ALA A 179 -2.27 -8.91 -5.01
CA ALA A 179 -1.43 -7.91 -4.37
C ALA A 179 -0.98 -8.34 -2.98
N CYS A 180 0.23 -7.91 -2.61
CA CYS A 180 0.76 -8.06 -1.27
C CYS A 180 1.52 -6.82 -0.82
N VAL A 181 1.57 -6.61 0.49
CA VAL A 181 2.32 -5.53 1.12
C VAL A 181 3.47 -6.14 1.89
N VAL A 182 4.70 -5.75 1.58
CA VAL A 182 5.85 -6.10 2.41
C VAL A 182 5.89 -5.11 3.55
N ASN A 183 5.70 -5.58 4.78
CA ASN A 183 5.74 -4.71 5.94
C ASN A 183 7.19 -4.46 6.35
N SER A 184 7.60 -3.19 6.34
CA SER A 184 8.91 -2.78 6.81
C SER A 184 9.07 -3.03 8.31
N ARG A 185 10.30 -2.95 8.82
CA ARG A 185 10.65 -3.35 10.19
C ARG A 185 9.82 -2.60 11.22
N GLY A 186 9.20 -3.34 12.14
CA GLY A 186 8.42 -2.73 13.22
C GLY A 186 7.07 -2.13 12.77
N CYS A 187 6.76 -2.19 11.47
CA CYS A 187 5.55 -1.61 10.91
C CYS A 187 4.41 -2.63 10.86
N ALA A 188 3.19 -2.12 10.70
CA ALA A 188 1.97 -2.91 10.73
C ALA A 188 1.91 -3.85 11.95
N GLU A 189 2.35 -3.36 13.11
CA GLU A 189 2.42 -4.09 14.38
C GLU A 189 3.29 -5.34 14.38
N THR A 190 4.25 -5.45 13.47
CA THR A 190 5.21 -6.57 13.45
C THR A 190 6.35 -6.32 14.45
N ASN A 191 6.83 -7.36 15.13
CA ASN A 191 8.03 -7.28 15.96
C ASN A 191 9.28 -7.04 15.10
N ILE A 192 10.25 -6.32 15.66
CA ILE A 192 11.55 -6.11 15.00
C ILE A 192 12.46 -7.29 15.34
N SER A 193 12.81 -8.09 14.33
CA SER A 193 13.77 -9.19 14.45
C SER A 193 15.08 -8.93 13.69
N THR A 194 15.12 -7.88 12.89
CA THR A 194 16.28 -7.53 12.06
C THR A 194 16.56 -6.03 12.03
N GLY A 195 17.84 -5.68 11.93
CA GLY A 195 18.32 -4.31 11.75
C GLY A 195 18.34 -3.85 10.29
N VAL A 196 18.00 -4.72 9.33
CA VAL A 196 18.07 -4.40 7.90
C VAL A 196 16.82 -4.91 7.17
N LEU A 197 16.16 -3.99 6.45
CA LEU A 197 15.08 -4.28 5.50
C LEU A 197 14.93 -3.07 4.56
N TYR A 198 14.19 -3.26 3.48
CA TYR A 198 14.06 -2.30 2.40
C TYR A 198 13.63 -0.92 2.90
N ASN A 199 14.04 0.10 2.15
CA ASN A 199 13.49 1.44 2.27
C ASN A 199 13.42 2.09 0.88
N ALA A 200 12.86 3.30 0.80
CA ALA A 200 12.67 4.00 -0.46
C ALA A 200 13.96 4.24 -1.28
N ARG A 201 15.14 4.17 -0.66
CA ARG A 201 16.45 4.34 -1.32
C ARG A 201 17.17 3.01 -1.57
N ALA A 202 16.67 1.92 -1.00
CA ALA A 202 17.36 0.64 -0.92
C ALA A 202 16.35 -0.51 -1.00
N THR A 203 16.23 -1.11 -2.19
CA THR A 203 15.28 -2.22 -2.46
C THR A 203 15.97 -3.49 -2.91
N TRP A 204 17.29 -3.61 -2.68
CA TRP A 204 18.09 -4.76 -3.10
C TRP A 204 17.70 -6.06 -2.41
N ASP A 205 17.06 -5.98 -1.25
CA ASP A 205 16.58 -7.07 -0.41
C ASP A 205 15.13 -7.49 -0.73
N VAL A 206 14.50 -6.82 -1.70
CA VAL A 206 13.18 -7.19 -2.27
C VAL A 206 13.34 -7.83 -3.66
N ARG A 207 14.58 -7.99 -4.15
CA ARG A 207 14.88 -8.50 -5.49
C ARG A 207 15.33 -9.95 -5.48
#